data_AF-A0A9D5QI52-F1
#
_entry.id   AF-A0A9D5QI52-F1
#
_cell.length_a   1.000
_cell.length_b   1.000
_cell.length_c   1.000
_cell.angle_alpha   90.00
_cell.angle_beta   90.00
_cell.angle_gamma   90.00
#
_symmetry.space_group_name_H-M   'P 1'
#
loop_
_entity.id
_entity.type
_entity.pdbx_description
1 polymer ?
#
loop_
_entity_poly.entity_id
_entity_poly.type
_entity_poly.pdbx_seq_one_letter_code
_entity_poly.pdbx_strand_id
1 'polypeptide(L)'
;MFIRFWKKIGRIILLRLLIWTQKQETKPTSSRKSSENILLREVHVPTYMVAIVSSLALFVVLFFEVGLDPYKIIGLVLFIILIVTFFRYYIIYNHPDLVGDDDAMTLIGVVTILMVLGARNIKIAGDLPTFEWLSGYLTPVAASSMLITILLNSRLALVFTVIVALITGMIYEFSFSMFFVLTISGITGVVAVRQARQRSDITRAILKVGAGTAMALLIIGLFNAWPWLSIRNNLLIGFTNGVISGILTLSLLPFLETFFYRTTNIRLVELADFNQPLLKRLMIEAPGT
;
A
#
# COMPACT_ATOMS: atom_id res chain seq x y z
N MET A 1 -16.98 8.82 -63.54
CA MET A 1 -16.95 7.43 -63.00
C MET A 1 -16.69 7.39 -61.48
N PHE A 2 -15.83 8.26 -60.95
CA PHE A 2 -15.35 8.25 -59.55
C PHE A 2 -16.43 8.52 -58.47
N ILE A 3 -17.39 9.43 -58.72
CA ILE A 3 -18.40 9.84 -57.73
C ILE A 3 -19.43 8.73 -57.43
N ARG A 4 -19.77 7.88 -58.41
CA ARG A 4 -20.72 6.77 -58.22
C ARG A 4 -20.13 5.65 -57.34
N PHE A 5 -18.81 5.49 -57.33
CA PHE A 5 -18.11 4.49 -56.53
C PHE A 5 -18.17 4.83 -55.02
N TRP A 6 -17.89 6.09 -54.67
CA TRP A 6 -17.95 6.57 -53.28
C TRP A 6 -19.38 6.56 -52.71
N LYS A 7 -20.40 6.88 -53.51
CA LYS A 7 -21.82 6.75 -53.07
C LYS A 7 -22.22 5.30 -52.77
N LYS A 8 -21.69 4.33 -53.52
CA LYS A 8 -22.00 2.90 -53.32
C LYS A 8 -21.35 2.38 -52.04
N ILE A 9 -20.12 2.77 -51.75
CA ILE A 9 -19.40 2.42 -50.52
C ILE A 9 -20.07 3.03 -49.28
N GLY A 10 -20.42 4.32 -49.33
CA GLY A 10 -21.09 5.00 -48.22
C GLY A 10 -22.43 4.34 -47.85
N ARG A 11 -23.22 3.92 -48.85
CA ARG A 11 -24.50 3.23 -48.63
C ARG A 11 -24.33 1.83 -48.03
N ILE A 12 -23.27 1.10 -48.39
CA ILE A 12 -22.98 -0.23 -47.83
C ILE A 12 -22.55 -0.11 -46.36
N ILE A 13 -21.74 0.91 -46.04
CA ILE A 13 -21.30 1.16 -44.66
C ILE A 13 -22.48 1.58 -43.78
N LEU A 14 -23.33 2.49 -44.27
CA LEU A 14 -24.54 2.92 -43.56
C LEU A 14 -25.52 1.76 -43.33
N LEU A 15 -25.76 0.93 -44.35
CA LEU A 15 -26.63 -0.25 -44.19
C LEU A 15 -26.05 -1.26 -43.20
N ARG A 16 -24.72 -1.47 -43.18
CA ARG A 16 -24.08 -2.33 -42.19
C ARG A 16 -24.14 -1.75 -40.77
N LEU A 17 -24.00 -0.43 -40.62
CA LEU A 17 -24.18 0.25 -39.34
C LEU A 17 -25.62 0.14 -38.84
N LEU A 18 -26.59 0.32 -39.73
CA LEU A 18 -28.02 0.27 -39.38
C LEU A 18 -28.46 -1.16 -39.02
N ILE A 19 -27.97 -2.17 -39.74
CA ILE A 19 -28.17 -3.58 -39.40
C ILE A 19 -27.46 -3.93 -38.10
N TRP A 20 -26.26 -3.38 -37.85
CA TRP A 20 -25.54 -3.59 -36.60
C TRP A 20 -26.29 -2.98 -35.40
N THR A 21 -26.88 -1.79 -35.54
CA THR A 21 -27.72 -1.18 -34.50
C THR A 21 -29.02 -1.95 -34.28
N GLN A 22 -29.69 -2.40 -35.35
CA GLN A 22 -30.90 -3.22 -35.20
C GLN A 22 -30.63 -4.56 -34.53
N LYS A 23 -29.47 -5.18 -34.78
CA LYS A 23 -29.05 -6.43 -34.15
C LYS A 23 -28.73 -6.28 -32.65
N GLN A 24 -28.49 -5.06 -32.17
CA GLN A 24 -28.35 -4.78 -30.74
C GLN A 24 -29.70 -4.62 -30.04
N GLU A 25 -30.72 -4.10 -30.73
CA GLU A 25 -32.07 -3.92 -30.15
C GLU A 25 -32.87 -5.23 -30.06
N THR A 26 -32.64 -6.23 -30.92
CA THR A 26 -33.43 -7.47 -30.94
C THR A 26 -32.93 -8.58 -30.02
N LYS A 27 -31.95 -8.33 -29.13
CA LYS A 27 -31.67 -9.28 -28.04
C LYS A 27 -32.72 -9.07 -26.95
N PRO A 28 -33.53 -10.08 -26.59
CA PRO A 28 -34.56 -9.92 -25.57
C PRO A 28 -33.91 -9.46 -24.27
N THR A 29 -34.29 -8.25 -23.85
CA THR A 29 -33.91 -7.63 -22.60
C THR A 29 -34.49 -8.42 -21.44
N SER A 30 -33.72 -9.36 -20.89
CA SER A 30 -33.89 -9.75 -19.48
C SER A 30 -33.30 -8.64 -18.62
N SER A 31 -34.14 -7.66 -18.28
CA SER A 31 -33.81 -6.42 -17.58
C SER A 31 -33.49 -6.62 -16.08
N ARG A 32 -32.51 -7.47 -15.73
CA ARG A 32 -32.05 -7.56 -14.33
C ARG A 32 -30.63 -8.05 -14.07
N LYS A 33 -29.79 -8.33 -15.09
CA LYS A 33 -28.46 -8.95 -14.88
C LYS A 33 -27.25 -8.24 -15.51
N SER A 34 -27.42 -7.07 -16.14
CA SER A 34 -26.33 -6.41 -16.86
C SER A 34 -25.52 -5.39 -16.05
N SER A 35 -26.01 -4.97 -14.87
CA SER A 35 -25.32 -3.96 -14.05
C SER A 35 -24.33 -4.55 -13.04
N GLU A 36 -24.40 -5.86 -12.76
CA GLU A 36 -23.46 -6.53 -11.83
C GLU A 36 -22.12 -6.91 -12.49
N ASN A 37 -22.06 -7.11 -13.80
CA ASN A 37 -20.87 -7.68 -14.45
C ASN A 37 -19.82 -6.66 -14.90
N ILE A 38 -20.11 -5.35 -14.87
CA ILE A 38 -19.10 -4.31 -15.18
C ILE A 38 -18.22 -4.03 -13.95
N LEU A 39 -18.73 -4.31 -12.75
CA LEU A 39 -18.00 -4.15 -11.48
C LEU A 39 -17.15 -5.38 -11.10
N LEU A 40 -17.29 -6.49 -11.84
CA LEU A 40 -16.57 -7.76 -11.59
C LEU A 40 -15.51 -8.05 -12.66
N ARG A 41 -14.97 -7.02 -13.32
CA ARG A 41 -13.78 -7.23 -14.15
C ARG A 41 -12.59 -7.31 -13.20
N GLU A 42 -12.27 -8.52 -12.77
CA GLU A 42 -11.03 -8.84 -12.05
C GLU A 42 -9.87 -8.21 -12.84
N VAL A 43 -9.35 -7.07 -12.34
CA VAL A 43 -8.24 -6.38 -12.98
C VAL A 43 -6.98 -7.14 -12.57
N HIS A 44 -6.73 -8.25 -13.25
CA HIS A 44 -5.50 -9.01 -13.07
C HIS A 44 -4.36 -8.21 -13.71
N VAL A 45 -3.62 -7.46 -12.90
CA VAL A 45 -2.44 -6.73 -13.34
C VAL A 45 -1.26 -7.69 -13.25
N PRO A 46 -0.67 -8.11 -14.37
CA PRO A 46 0.40 -9.10 -14.32
C PRO A 46 1.58 -8.60 -13.49
N THR A 47 2.11 -9.45 -12.62
CA THR A 47 3.18 -9.15 -11.65
C THR A 47 4.36 -8.36 -12.22
N TYR A 48 4.78 -8.64 -13.46
CA TYR A 48 5.89 -7.91 -14.09
C TYR A 48 5.54 -6.45 -14.40
N MET A 49 4.28 -6.14 -14.74
CA MET A 49 3.83 -4.76 -14.95
C MET A 49 3.83 -4.00 -13.63
N VAL A 50 3.43 -4.63 -12.53
CA VAL A 50 3.48 -4.03 -11.20
C VAL A 50 4.92 -3.66 -10.84
N ALA A 51 5.85 -4.60 -10.98
CA ALA A 51 7.25 -4.35 -10.66
C ALA A 51 7.82 -3.18 -11.47
N ILE A 52 7.51 -3.12 -12.78
CA ILE A 52 7.95 -2.02 -13.66
C ILE A 52 7.32 -0.69 -13.23
N VAL A 53 6.00 -0.65 -13.02
CA VAL A 53 5.27 0.57 -12.64
C VAL A 53 5.73 1.07 -11.28
N SER A 54 5.89 0.19 -10.29
CA SER A 54 6.41 0.54 -8.97
C SER A 54 7.84 1.05 -9.04
N SER A 55 8.71 0.41 -9.83
CA SER A 55 10.09 0.87 -10.01
C SER A 55 10.15 2.24 -10.68
N LEU A 56 9.30 2.47 -11.69
CA LEU A 56 9.22 3.75 -12.39
C LEU A 56 8.65 4.84 -11.49
N ALA A 57 7.62 4.54 -10.70
CA ALA A 57 7.07 5.46 -9.70
C ALA A 57 8.12 5.83 -8.64
N LEU A 58 8.87 4.84 -8.12
CA LEU A 58 9.97 5.08 -7.18
C LEU A 58 11.06 5.96 -7.81
N PHE A 59 11.44 5.68 -9.05
CA PHE A 59 12.42 6.50 -9.77
C PHE A 59 11.94 7.94 -9.90
N VAL A 60 10.71 8.17 -10.36
CA VAL A 60 10.17 9.52 -10.51
C VAL A 60 10.14 10.26 -9.17
N VAL A 61 9.66 9.61 -8.11
CA VAL A 61 9.54 10.24 -6.79
C VAL A 61 10.91 10.60 -6.21
N LEU A 62 11.89 9.70 -6.30
CA LEU A 62 13.23 9.92 -5.75
C LEU A 62 14.08 10.84 -6.64
N PHE A 63 13.84 10.87 -7.95
CA PHE A 63 14.54 11.75 -8.88
C PHE A 63 14.40 13.23 -8.47
N PHE A 64 13.21 13.63 -8.03
CA PHE A 64 12.97 14.99 -7.54
C PHE A 64 13.73 15.34 -6.25
N GLU A 65 14.09 14.35 -5.44
CA GLU A 65 14.86 14.56 -4.20
C GLU A 65 16.37 14.63 -4.46
N VAL A 66 16.84 13.88 -5.45
CA VAL A 66 18.26 13.70 -5.74
C VAL A 66 18.84 14.85 -6.59
N GLY A 67 18.03 15.41 -7.49
CA GLY A 67 18.42 16.47 -8.41
C GLY A 67 18.97 15.95 -9.76
N LEU A 68 19.46 16.88 -10.60
CA LEU A 68 19.84 16.62 -11.99
C LEU A 68 21.29 16.16 -12.21
N ASP A 69 22.06 15.96 -11.13
CA ASP A 69 23.47 15.56 -11.24
C ASP A 69 23.59 14.13 -11.84
N PRO A 70 24.32 13.92 -12.95
CA PRO A 70 24.40 12.62 -13.62
C PRO A 70 24.88 11.49 -12.72
N TYR A 71 25.86 11.75 -11.85
CA TYR A 71 26.37 10.76 -10.90
C TYR A 71 25.31 10.30 -9.90
N LYS A 72 24.47 11.23 -9.43
CA LYS A 72 23.42 10.89 -8.48
C LYS A 72 22.27 10.14 -9.14
N ILE A 73 21.95 10.46 -10.40
CA ILE A 73 20.96 9.70 -11.20
C ILE A 73 21.42 8.26 -11.41
N ILE A 74 22.69 8.05 -11.77
CA ILE A 74 23.27 6.70 -11.89
C ILE A 74 23.17 5.96 -10.55
N GLY A 75 23.54 6.62 -9.45
CA GLY A 75 23.41 6.05 -8.10
C GLY A 75 21.97 5.66 -7.75
N LEU A 76 20.99 6.49 -8.09
CA LEU A 76 19.56 6.21 -7.89
C LEU A 76 19.09 5.00 -8.69
N VAL A 77 19.45 4.90 -9.96
CA VAL A 77 19.09 3.74 -10.80
C VAL A 77 19.69 2.46 -10.21
N LEU A 78 20.96 2.50 -9.79
CA LEU A 78 21.65 1.35 -9.20
C LEU A 78 21.00 0.95 -7.86
N PHE A 79 20.63 1.92 -7.03
CA PHE A 79 19.91 1.71 -5.78
C PHE A 79 18.55 1.03 -5.99
N ILE A 80 17.75 1.51 -6.96
CA ILE A 80 16.44 0.91 -7.28
C ILE A 80 16.62 -0.51 -7.83
N ILE A 81 17.56 -0.73 -8.76
CA ILE A 81 17.84 -2.07 -9.30
C ILE A 81 18.24 -3.02 -8.17
N LEU A 82 19.10 -2.58 -7.25
CA LEU A 82 19.55 -3.38 -6.11
C LEU A 82 18.37 -3.77 -5.22
N ILE A 83 17.54 -2.81 -4.79
CA ILE A 83 16.39 -3.06 -3.91
C ILE A 83 15.36 -3.97 -4.58
N VAL A 84 14.98 -3.67 -5.82
CA VAL A 84 13.97 -4.44 -6.55
C VAL A 84 14.46 -5.86 -6.80
N THR A 85 15.73 -6.03 -7.17
CA THR A 85 16.34 -7.34 -7.37
C THR A 85 16.41 -8.14 -6.08
N PHE A 86 16.88 -7.53 -4.99
CA PHE A 86 16.92 -8.16 -3.67
C PHE A 86 15.54 -8.61 -3.20
N PHE A 87 14.54 -7.72 -3.30
CA PHE A 87 13.18 -8.03 -2.87
C PHE A 87 12.53 -9.11 -3.74
N ARG A 88 12.75 -9.06 -5.06
CA ARG A 88 12.31 -10.10 -6.00
C ARG A 88 12.92 -11.46 -5.65
N TYR A 89 14.22 -11.52 -5.40
CA TYR A 89 14.88 -12.76 -4.99
C TYR A 89 14.32 -13.28 -3.66
N TYR A 90 14.13 -12.41 -2.68
CA TYR A 90 13.52 -12.79 -1.40
C TYR A 90 12.13 -13.41 -1.58
N ILE A 91 11.27 -12.81 -2.40
CA ILE A 91 9.92 -13.36 -2.65
C ILE A 91 10.02 -14.73 -3.34
N ILE A 92 10.83 -14.87 -4.38
CA ILE A 92 10.95 -16.14 -5.13
C ILE A 92 11.41 -17.30 -4.23
N TYR A 93 12.36 -17.06 -3.34
CA TYR A 93 12.91 -18.13 -2.49
C TYR A 93 12.10 -18.39 -1.22
N ASN A 94 11.60 -17.35 -0.56
CA ASN A 94 10.96 -17.48 0.76
C ASN A 94 9.43 -17.54 0.69
N HIS A 95 8.83 -17.05 -0.40
CA HIS A 95 7.38 -16.94 -0.58
C HIS A 95 6.96 -17.26 -2.03
N PRO A 96 7.27 -18.48 -2.54
CA PRO A 96 6.94 -18.86 -3.91
C PRO A 96 5.42 -18.85 -4.18
N ASP A 97 4.61 -19.00 -3.13
CA ASP A 97 3.16 -18.85 -3.15
C ASP A 97 2.70 -17.45 -3.58
N LEU A 98 3.48 -16.41 -3.29
CA LEU A 98 3.14 -15.03 -3.64
C LEU A 98 3.57 -14.65 -5.06
N VAL A 99 4.48 -15.40 -5.70
CA VAL A 99 5.00 -15.06 -7.05
C VAL A 99 3.92 -15.16 -8.12
N GLY A 100 2.93 -16.05 -7.94
CA GLY A 100 1.78 -16.19 -8.83
C GLY A 100 0.55 -15.40 -8.38
N ASP A 101 0.65 -14.65 -7.28
CA ASP A 101 -0.45 -13.87 -6.72
C ASP A 101 -0.30 -12.39 -7.13
N ASP A 102 -0.92 -12.04 -8.26
CA ASP A 102 -0.90 -10.69 -8.81
C ASP A 102 -1.51 -9.65 -7.83
N ASP A 103 -2.50 -10.04 -7.01
CA ASP A 103 -3.14 -9.17 -6.02
C ASP A 103 -2.20 -8.88 -4.84
N ALA A 104 -1.41 -9.86 -4.41
CA ALA A 104 -0.39 -9.65 -3.38
C ALA A 104 0.74 -8.73 -3.87
N MET A 105 1.19 -8.92 -5.11
CA MET A 105 2.26 -8.10 -5.69
C MET A 105 1.81 -6.65 -5.91
N THR A 106 0.60 -6.46 -6.45
CA THR A 106 -0.03 -5.14 -6.59
C THR A 106 -0.22 -4.46 -5.25
N LEU A 107 -0.69 -5.17 -4.22
CA LEU A 107 -0.82 -4.64 -2.85
C LEU A 107 0.53 -4.10 -2.35
N ILE A 108 1.60 -4.89 -2.44
CA ILE A 108 2.94 -4.47 -2.00
C ILE A 108 3.38 -3.21 -2.76
N GLY A 109 3.21 -3.20 -4.08
CA GLY A 109 3.53 -2.05 -4.93
C GLY A 109 2.76 -0.79 -4.54
N VAL A 110 1.44 -0.90 -4.36
CA VAL A 110 0.56 0.22 -3.96
C VAL A 110 0.92 0.74 -2.57
N VAL A 111 1.09 -0.15 -1.58
CA VAL A 111 1.49 0.25 -0.22
C VAL A 111 2.85 0.94 -0.24
N THR A 112 3.81 0.45 -1.02
CA THR A 112 5.13 1.08 -1.18
C THR A 112 4.99 2.50 -1.75
N ILE A 113 4.27 2.65 -2.86
CA ILE A 113 4.11 3.94 -3.54
C ILE A 113 3.40 4.93 -2.61
N LEU A 114 2.29 4.52 -1.98
CA LEU A 114 1.56 5.36 -1.03
C LEU A 114 2.45 5.83 0.12
N MET A 115 3.27 4.93 0.66
CA MET A 115 4.15 5.23 1.78
C MET A 115 5.29 6.18 1.40
N VAL A 116 5.91 5.96 0.24
CA VAL A 116 7.02 6.78 -0.30
C VAL A 116 6.50 8.17 -0.69
N LEU A 117 5.32 8.27 -1.31
CA LEU A 117 4.67 9.55 -1.56
C LEU A 117 4.33 10.26 -0.25
N GLY A 118 3.79 9.55 0.75
CA GLY A 118 3.52 10.10 2.07
C GLY A 118 4.78 10.69 2.73
N ALA A 119 5.87 9.93 2.73
CA ALA A 119 7.17 10.37 3.25
C ALA A 119 7.67 11.65 2.56
N ARG A 120 7.61 11.68 1.22
CA ARG A 120 8.00 12.85 0.44
C ARG A 120 7.14 14.08 0.77
N ASN A 121 5.82 13.93 0.84
CA ASN A 121 4.93 15.04 1.18
C ASN A 121 5.18 15.55 2.60
N ILE A 122 5.50 14.67 3.56
CA ILE A 122 5.88 15.07 4.92
C ILE A 122 7.18 15.87 4.91
N LYS A 123 8.20 15.43 4.15
CA LYS A 123 9.45 16.18 4.00
C LYS A 123 9.19 17.58 3.43
N ILE A 124 8.52 17.65 2.27
CA ILE A 124 8.21 18.91 1.59
C ILE A 124 7.41 19.85 2.50
N ALA A 125 6.43 19.32 3.23
CA ALA A 125 5.65 20.12 4.16
C ALA A 125 6.50 20.61 5.34
N GLY A 126 7.40 19.78 5.88
CA GLY A 126 8.31 20.16 6.97
C GLY A 126 9.34 21.22 6.59
N ASP A 127 9.70 21.32 5.30
CA ASP A 127 10.59 22.38 4.78
C ASP A 127 9.89 23.74 4.67
N LEU A 128 8.56 23.81 4.85
CA LEU A 128 7.81 25.07 4.85
C LEU A 128 7.87 25.76 6.22
N PRO A 129 8.08 27.09 6.30
CA PRO A 129 8.16 27.84 7.56
C PRO A 129 6.92 27.71 8.46
N THR A 130 5.76 27.45 7.88
CA THR A 130 4.49 27.28 8.61
C THR A 130 4.37 25.93 9.33
N PHE A 131 5.18 24.94 8.93
CA PHE A 131 5.10 23.56 9.41
C PHE A 131 6.46 23.02 9.88
N GLU A 132 7.36 23.88 10.37
CA GLU A 132 8.66 23.45 10.94
C GLU A 132 8.53 22.40 12.06
N TRP A 133 7.37 22.32 12.71
CA TRP A 133 7.07 21.30 13.71
C TRP A 133 6.91 19.89 13.11
N LEU A 134 6.72 19.77 11.79
CA LEU A 134 6.52 18.52 11.08
C LEU A 134 7.88 17.84 10.81
N SER A 135 8.36 17.13 11.83
CA SER A 135 9.58 16.34 11.72
C SER A 135 9.39 15.15 10.77
N GLY A 136 10.45 14.80 10.02
CA GLY A 136 10.45 13.59 9.21
C GLY A 136 10.19 12.29 9.99
N TYR A 137 10.46 12.28 11.29
CA TYR A 137 10.12 11.15 12.18
C TYR A 137 8.61 10.90 12.32
N LEU A 138 7.74 11.80 11.84
CA LEU A 138 6.30 11.53 11.72
C LEU A 138 5.94 10.60 10.56
N THR A 139 6.87 10.27 9.67
CA THR A 139 6.62 9.39 8.53
C THR A 139 6.08 8.03 9.00
N PRO A 140 4.84 7.64 8.63
CA PRO A 140 4.15 6.49 9.20
C PRO A 140 4.59 5.14 8.60
N VAL A 141 5.90 4.82 8.57
CA VAL A 141 6.42 3.56 8.02
C VAL A 141 5.79 2.35 8.71
N ALA A 142 5.46 2.46 10.00
CA ALA A 142 4.75 1.40 10.73
C ALA A 142 3.35 1.10 10.17
N ALA A 143 2.66 2.07 9.56
CA ALA A 143 1.39 1.77 8.90
C ALA A 143 1.58 0.79 7.74
N SER A 144 2.61 1.03 6.92
CA SER A 144 2.93 0.15 5.79
C SER A 144 3.29 -1.26 6.25
N SER A 145 4.08 -1.40 7.32
CA SER A 145 4.47 -2.71 7.85
C SER A 145 3.30 -3.45 8.49
N MET A 146 2.42 -2.74 9.20
CA MET A 146 1.20 -3.31 9.79
C MET A 146 0.24 -3.80 8.71
N LEU A 147 0.02 -3.02 7.64
CA LEU A 147 -0.82 -3.41 6.50
C LEU A 147 -0.31 -4.70 5.83
N ILE A 148 0.99 -4.76 5.51
CA ILE A 148 1.58 -5.98 4.91
C ILE A 148 1.53 -7.17 5.87
N THR A 149 1.65 -6.93 7.19
CA THR A 149 1.55 -8.00 8.19
C THR A 149 0.14 -8.59 8.26
N ILE A 150 -0.89 -7.75 8.22
CA ILE A 150 -2.30 -8.16 8.36
C ILE A 150 -2.82 -8.82 7.07
N LEU A 151 -2.48 -8.27 5.91
CA LEU A 151 -3.00 -8.72 4.61
C LEU A 151 -2.22 -9.88 3.99
N LEU A 152 -0.91 -9.96 4.27
CA LEU A 152 -0.02 -10.97 3.70
C LEU A 152 0.61 -11.82 4.81
N ASN A 153 1.80 -11.45 5.29
CA ASN A 153 2.55 -12.25 6.25
C ASN A 153 3.57 -11.40 7.02
N SER A 154 3.66 -11.64 8.33
CA SER A 154 4.66 -11.00 9.21
C SER A 154 6.12 -11.16 8.75
N ARG A 155 6.53 -12.30 8.19
CA ARG A 155 7.92 -12.54 7.75
C ARG A 155 8.28 -11.64 6.58
N LEU A 156 7.41 -11.58 5.57
CA LEU A 156 7.52 -10.65 4.44
C LEU A 156 7.54 -9.20 4.91
N ALA A 157 6.64 -8.85 5.85
CA ALA A 157 6.52 -7.49 6.37
C ALA A 157 7.80 -6.98 7.04
N LEU A 158 8.59 -7.85 7.70
CA LEU A 158 9.88 -7.46 8.29
C LEU A 158 10.88 -6.99 7.22
N VAL A 159 11.06 -7.77 6.15
CA VAL A 159 11.97 -7.42 5.05
C VAL A 159 11.47 -6.19 4.31
N PHE A 160 10.16 -6.14 4.05
CA PHE A 160 9.49 -4.99 3.45
C PHE A 160 9.73 -3.69 4.26
N THR A 161 9.62 -3.78 5.60
CA THR A 161 9.84 -2.63 6.49
C THR A 161 11.23 -2.04 6.32
N VAL A 162 12.27 -2.90 6.30
CA VAL A 162 13.66 -2.46 6.14
C VAL A 162 13.84 -1.76 4.80
N ILE A 163 13.24 -2.28 3.73
CA ILE A 163 13.29 -1.68 2.38
C ILE A 163 12.62 -0.30 2.38
N VAL A 164 11.39 -0.19 2.89
CA VAL A 164 10.67 1.10 2.92
C VAL A 164 11.37 2.13 3.81
N ALA A 165 11.92 1.69 4.95
CA ALA A 165 12.71 2.55 5.82
C ALA A 165 14.00 3.01 5.14
N LEU A 166 14.66 2.16 4.35
CA LEU A 166 15.86 2.52 3.57
C LEU A 166 15.52 3.54 2.48
N ILE A 167 14.43 3.32 1.73
CA ILE A 167 13.94 4.28 0.73
C ILE A 167 13.61 5.63 1.38
N THR A 168 12.97 5.60 2.56
CA THR A 168 12.67 6.82 3.29
C THR A 168 13.94 7.49 3.82
N GLY A 169 14.91 6.73 4.33
CA GLY A 169 16.22 7.24 4.71
C GLY A 169 16.91 7.97 3.54
N MET A 170 16.80 7.45 2.32
CA MET A 170 17.29 8.12 1.11
C MET A 170 16.56 9.44 0.82
N ILE A 171 15.24 9.52 1.01
CA ILE A 171 14.47 10.78 0.86
C ILE A 171 15.04 11.87 1.78
N TYR A 172 15.47 11.50 2.99
CA TYR A 172 16.14 12.39 3.95
C TYR A 172 17.67 12.31 3.84
N GLU A 173 18.19 12.36 2.61
CA GLU A 173 19.62 12.49 2.31
C GLU A 173 20.50 11.36 2.89
N PHE A 174 20.01 10.12 2.81
CA PHE A 174 20.67 8.94 3.40
C PHE A 174 20.90 9.06 4.92
N SER A 175 20.00 9.74 5.63
CA SER A 175 20.05 9.85 7.09
C SER A 175 19.92 8.49 7.77
N PHE A 176 21.01 8.04 8.40
CA PHE A 176 21.01 6.81 9.20
C PHE A 176 20.03 6.88 10.38
N SER A 177 19.91 8.05 11.03
CA SER A 177 18.96 8.27 12.13
C SER A 177 17.53 8.00 11.71
N MET A 178 17.13 8.47 10.52
CA MET A 178 15.80 8.24 9.95
C MET A 178 15.57 6.77 9.64
N PHE A 179 16.54 6.15 8.95
CA PHE A 179 16.48 4.71 8.66
C PHE A 179 16.31 3.87 9.94
N PHE A 180 17.12 4.14 10.97
CA PHE A 180 17.09 3.42 12.24
C PHE A 180 15.73 3.56 12.94
N VAL A 181 15.27 4.80 13.16
CA VAL A 181 14.01 5.07 13.87
C VAL A 181 12.82 4.45 13.16
N LEU A 182 12.73 4.62 11.84
CA LEU A 182 11.61 4.11 11.05
C LEU A 182 11.63 2.58 10.92
N THR A 183 12.82 1.98 10.90
CA THR A 183 12.96 0.51 10.95
C THR A 183 12.44 -0.04 12.28
N ILE A 184 12.84 0.56 13.41
CA ILE A 184 12.36 0.13 14.73
C ILE A 184 10.85 0.34 14.87
N SER A 185 10.34 1.50 14.43
CA SER A 185 8.91 1.80 14.38
C SER A 185 8.15 0.72 13.61
N GLY A 186 8.60 0.41 12.38
CA GLY A 186 7.95 -0.56 11.54
C GLY A 186 8.03 -2.01 12.06
N ILE A 187 9.17 -2.44 12.58
CA ILE A 187 9.33 -3.78 13.19
C ILE A 187 8.42 -3.92 14.41
N THR A 188 8.34 -2.87 15.23
CA THR A 188 7.42 -2.84 16.38
C THR A 188 5.98 -2.97 15.91
N GLY A 189 5.61 -2.33 14.81
CA GLY A 189 4.32 -2.48 14.14
C GLY A 189 4.03 -3.92 13.74
N VAL A 190 4.97 -4.57 13.03
CA VAL A 190 4.84 -5.98 12.62
C VAL A 190 4.58 -6.87 13.82
N VAL A 191 5.41 -6.77 14.86
CA VAL A 191 5.28 -7.61 16.06
C VAL A 191 3.96 -7.33 16.79
N ALA A 192 3.54 -6.07 16.84
CA ALA A 192 2.32 -5.67 17.54
C ALA A 192 1.04 -6.22 16.88
N VAL A 193 0.98 -6.32 15.54
CA VAL A 193 -0.22 -6.78 14.82
C VAL A 193 -0.13 -8.19 14.25
N ARG A 194 1.00 -8.89 14.39
CA ARG A 194 1.19 -10.27 13.86
C ARG A 194 0.09 -11.25 14.29
N GLN A 195 -0.54 -11.03 15.45
CA GLN A 195 -1.61 -11.88 15.98
C GLN A 195 -2.95 -11.14 16.09
N ALA A 196 -3.12 -10.00 15.40
CA ALA A 196 -4.34 -9.22 15.45
C ALA A 196 -5.51 -10.02 14.85
N ARG A 197 -6.59 -10.14 15.62
CA ARG A 197 -7.85 -10.78 15.21
C ARG A 197 -9.04 -9.84 15.29
N GLN A 198 -8.93 -8.77 16.07
CA GLN A 198 -9.96 -7.75 16.21
C GLN A 198 -9.39 -6.35 15.93
N ARG A 199 -10.27 -5.40 15.57
CA ARG A 199 -9.87 -3.98 15.40
C ARG A 199 -9.27 -3.38 16.68
N SER A 200 -9.70 -3.87 17.84
CA SER A 200 -9.16 -3.52 19.17
C SER A 200 -7.69 -3.96 19.36
N ASP A 201 -7.20 -4.95 18.62
CA ASP A 201 -5.79 -5.33 18.66
C ASP A 201 -4.92 -4.29 17.95
N ILE A 202 -5.42 -3.70 16.87
CA ILE A 202 -4.74 -2.62 16.15
C ILE A 202 -4.71 -1.34 17.00
N THR A 203 -5.77 -1.04 17.75
CA THR A 203 -5.74 0.10 18.67
C THR A 203 -4.73 -0.08 19.81
N ARG A 204 -4.55 -1.31 20.31
CA ARG A 204 -3.47 -1.62 21.27
C ARG A 204 -2.08 -1.53 20.63
N ALA A 205 -1.96 -1.84 19.34
CA ALA A 205 -0.70 -1.73 18.61
C ALA A 205 -0.22 -0.28 18.51
N ILE A 206 -1.11 0.71 18.47
CA ILE A 206 -0.77 2.15 18.49
C ILE A 206 0.19 2.48 19.64
N LEU A 207 -0.16 2.05 20.86
CA LEU A 207 0.66 2.33 22.04
C LEU A 207 2.03 1.67 21.95
N LYS A 208 2.09 0.42 21.45
CA LYS A 208 3.35 -0.31 21.27
C LYS A 208 4.24 0.35 20.24
N VAL A 209 3.70 0.72 19.08
CA VAL A 209 4.43 1.41 18.01
C VAL A 209 4.90 2.78 18.47
N GLY A 210 4.05 3.55 19.15
CA GLY A 210 4.42 4.86 19.69
C GLY A 210 5.56 4.75 20.71
N ALA A 211 5.48 3.79 21.62
CA ALA A 211 6.55 3.52 22.59
C ALA A 211 7.86 3.06 21.92
N GLY A 212 7.78 2.15 20.94
CA GLY A 212 8.96 1.68 20.19
C GLY A 212 9.65 2.79 19.39
N THR A 213 8.86 3.65 18.74
CA THR A 213 9.37 4.80 17.98
C THR A 213 9.98 5.84 18.90
N ALA A 214 9.31 6.16 20.01
CA ALA A 214 9.85 7.07 21.03
C ALA A 214 11.16 6.54 21.64
N MET A 215 11.25 5.23 21.91
CA MET A 215 12.47 4.61 22.39
C MET A 215 13.62 4.72 21.37
N ALA A 216 13.34 4.50 20.08
CA ALA A 216 14.35 4.67 19.03
C ALA A 216 14.86 6.11 18.94
N LEU A 217 13.96 7.10 19.09
CA LEU A 217 14.32 8.52 19.13
C LEU A 217 15.12 8.89 20.37
N LEU A 218 14.81 8.29 21.52
CA LEU A 218 15.60 8.48 22.74
C LEU A 218 17.03 7.97 22.54
N ILE A 219 17.20 6.79 21.93
CA ILE A 219 18.52 6.23 21.62
C ILE A 219 19.29 7.21 20.72
N ILE A 220 18.72 7.61 19.58
CA ILE A 220 19.36 8.55 18.66
C ILE A 220 19.67 9.89 19.34
N GLY A 221 18.75 10.41 20.15
CA GLY A 221 18.92 11.68 20.85
C GLY A 221 20.04 11.64 21.89
N LEU A 222 20.20 10.52 22.59
CA LEU A 222 21.31 10.30 23.53
C LEU A 222 22.65 10.18 22.80
N PHE A 223 22.71 9.40 21.72
CA PHE A 223 23.94 9.25 20.91
C PHE A 223 24.41 10.58 20.30
N ASN A 224 23.46 11.42 19.87
CA ASN A 224 23.76 12.73 19.29
C ASN A 224 23.86 13.85 20.34
N ALA A 225 23.83 13.53 21.64
CA ALA A 225 23.89 14.48 22.74
C ALA A 225 22.91 15.66 22.61
N TRP A 226 21.66 15.37 22.19
CA TRP A 226 20.64 16.39 22.04
C TRP A 226 20.28 17.06 23.38
N PRO A 227 19.95 18.36 23.39
CA PRO A 227 19.42 19.01 24.58
C PRO A 227 18.16 18.30 25.08
N TRP A 228 17.97 18.28 26.41
CA TRP A 228 16.82 17.61 27.03
C TRP A 228 15.47 18.06 26.44
N LEU A 229 15.34 19.36 26.12
CA LEU A 229 14.13 19.90 25.51
C LEU A 229 13.83 19.27 24.13
N SER A 230 14.87 19.07 23.32
CA SER A 230 14.77 18.42 22.01
C SER A 230 14.42 16.94 22.14
N ILE A 231 15.02 16.24 23.12
CA ILE A 231 14.68 14.83 23.40
C ILE A 231 13.20 14.71 23.76
N ARG A 232 12.71 15.56 24.67
CA ARG A 232 11.30 15.58 25.09
C ARG A 232 10.35 15.80 23.91
N ASN A 233 10.66 16.77 23.05
CA ASN A 233 9.81 17.06 21.88
C ASN A 233 9.82 15.90 20.87
N ASN A 234 10.98 15.29 20.62
CA ASN A 234 11.09 14.13 19.73
C ASN A 234 10.39 12.89 20.30
N LEU A 235 10.38 12.68 21.62
CA LEU A 235 9.60 11.63 22.26
C LEU A 235 8.10 11.77 21.98
N LEU A 236 7.56 12.99 22.08
CA LEU A 236 6.17 13.29 21.74
C LEU A 236 5.89 13.03 20.26
N ILE A 237 6.82 13.41 19.38
CA ILE A 237 6.73 13.12 17.94
C ILE A 237 6.69 11.61 17.69
N GLY A 238 7.55 10.83 18.34
CA GLY A 238 7.56 9.37 18.22
C GLY A 238 6.26 8.72 18.67
N PHE A 239 5.67 9.21 19.75
CA PHE A 239 4.37 8.71 20.21
C PHE A 239 3.25 9.05 19.22
N THR A 240 3.23 10.30 18.73
CA THR A 240 2.29 10.76 17.70
C THR A 240 2.43 9.97 16.40
N ASN A 241 3.65 9.60 15.99
CA ASN A 241 3.89 8.74 14.84
C ASN A 241 3.20 7.36 14.99
N GLY A 242 3.22 6.77 16.19
CA GLY A 242 2.49 5.53 16.46
C GLY A 242 0.98 5.67 16.34
N VAL A 243 0.43 6.80 16.83
CA VAL A 243 -1.00 7.14 16.70
C VAL A 243 -1.40 7.30 15.24
N ILE A 244 -0.66 8.12 14.49
CA ILE A 244 -0.90 8.34 13.07
C ILE A 244 -0.80 7.02 12.30
N SER A 245 0.21 6.21 12.58
CA SER A 245 0.44 4.94 11.89
C SER A 245 -0.71 3.94 12.10
N GLY A 246 -1.21 3.80 13.35
CA GLY A 246 -2.33 2.91 13.61
C GLY A 246 -3.66 3.42 13.08
N ILE A 247 -3.91 4.74 13.11
CA ILE A 247 -5.08 5.34 12.47
C ILE A 247 -5.05 5.08 10.97
N LEU A 248 -3.92 5.36 10.30
CA LEU A 248 -3.77 5.09 8.87
C LEU A 248 -3.97 3.62 8.53
N THR A 249 -3.45 2.71 9.37
CA THR A 249 -3.68 1.27 9.20
C THR A 249 -5.17 0.94 9.27
N LEU A 250 -5.87 1.40 10.32
CA LEU A 250 -7.30 1.15 10.50
C LEU A 250 -8.16 1.75 9.38
N SER A 251 -7.76 2.92 8.88
CA SER A 251 -8.46 3.62 7.81
C SER A 251 -8.25 2.95 6.46
N LEU A 252 -7.02 2.54 6.12
CA LEU A 252 -6.69 1.98 4.81
C LEU A 252 -7.05 0.48 4.69
N LEU A 253 -6.99 -0.26 5.80
CA LEU A 253 -7.24 -1.70 5.80
C LEU A 253 -8.56 -2.11 5.10
N PRO A 254 -9.74 -1.56 5.40
CA PRO A 254 -10.99 -1.98 4.75
C PRO A 254 -11.01 -1.70 3.23
N PHE A 255 -10.36 -0.62 2.78
CA PHE A 255 -10.26 -0.32 1.35
C PHE A 255 -9.36 -1.32 0.63
N LEU A 256 -8.22 -1.67 1.24
CA LEU A 256 -7.29 -2.66 0.69
C LEU A 256 -7.88 -4.07 0.72
N GLU A 257 -8.59 -4.46 1.78
CA GLU A 257 -9.32 -5.74 1.85
C GLU A 257 -10.36 -5.88 0.74
N THR A 258 -11.12 -4.81 0.48
CA THR A 258 -12.18 -4.82 -0.53
C THR A 258 -11.61 -4.81 -1.95
N PHE A 259 -10.52 -4.06 -2.19
CA PHE A 259 -9.93 -3.91 -3.52
C PHE A 259 -9.14 -5.15 -3.96
N PHE A 260 -8.42 -5.79 -3.03
CA PHE A 260 -7.58 -6.96 -3.32
C PHE A 260 -8.25 -8.30 -2.94
N TYR A 261 -9.53 -8.28 -2.57
CA TYR A 261 -10.34 -9.45 -2.15
C TYR A 261 -9.67 -10.37 -1.11
N ARG A 262 -8.69 -9.86 -0.35
CA ARG A 262 -7.95 -10.59 0.67
C ARG A 262 -8.79 -10.62 1.95
N THR A 263 -9.22 -11.81 2.36
CA THR A 263 -9.87 -12.01 3.66
C THR A 263 -8.81 -12.02 4.75
N THR A 264 -8.83 -11.00 5.61
CA THR A 264 -7.98 -10.97 6.81
C THR A 264 -8.62 -11.76 7.93
N ASN A 265 -7.83 -12.13 8.94
CA ASN A 265 -8.37 -12.75 10.17
C ASN A 265 -9.44 -11.87 10.84
N ILE A 266 -9.34 -10.55 10.73
CA ILE A 266 -10.33 -9.61 11.25
C ILE A 266 -11.65 -9.77 10.48
N ARG A 267 -11.58 -9.78 9.14
CA ARG A 267 -12.76 -9.97 8.29
C ARG A 267 -13.41 -11.35 8.48
N LEU A 268 -12.60 -12.39 8.68
CA LEU A 268 -13.09 -13.75 8.98
C LEU A 268 -13.84 -13.80 10.31
N VAL A 269 -13.35 -13.13 11.35
CA VAL A 269 -14.05 -13.02 12.65
C VAL A 269 -15.32 -12.17 12.53
N GLU A 270 -15.28 -11.07 11.76
CA GLU A 270 -16.48 -10.26 11.47
C GLU A 270 -17.56 -11.08 10.71
N LEU A 271 -17.15 -11.94 9.77
CA LEU A 271 -18.03 -12.84 9.01
C LEU A 271 -18.55 -14.02 9.84
N ALA A 272 -17.77 -14.50 10.80
CA ALA A 272 -18.15 -15.57 11.71
C ALA A 272 -19.01 -15.10 12.91
N ASP A 273 -19.39 -13.82 12.96
CA ASP A 273 -20.27 -13.30 14.01
C ASP A 273 -21.70 -13.86 13.87
N PHE A 274 -22.10 -14.69 14.83
CA PHE A 274 -23.41 -15.34 14.88
C PHE A 274 -24.59 -14.37 15.03
N ASN A 275 -24.35 -13.08 15.24
CA ASN A 275 -25.41 -12.07 15.19
C ASN A 275 -25.87 -11.72 13.77
N GLN A 276 -25.18 -12.20 12.74
CA GLN A 276 -25.62 -11.97 11.36
C GLN A 276 -26.93 -12.71 11.06
N PRO A 277 -27.89 -12.07 10.37
CA PRO A 277 -29.18 -12.68 10.03
C PRO A 277 -29.04 -13.94 9.17
N LEU A 278 -27.95 -14.05 8.38
CA LEU A 278 -27.61 -15.23 7.58
C LEU A 278 -27.17 -16.43 8.45
N LEU A 279 -26.30 -16.22 9.45
CA LEU A 279 -25.90 -17.27 10.39
C LEU A 279 -27.05 -17.67 11.33
N LYS A 280 -27.87 -16.71 11.78
CA LYS A 280 -29.10 -17.03 12.51
C LYS A 280 -30.05 -17.89 11.69
N ARG A 281 -30.23 -17.60 10.39
CA ARG A 281 -31.02 -18.46 9.50
C ARG A 281 -30.40 -19.84 9.37
N LEU A 282 -29.09 -19.96 9.16
CA LEU A 282 -28.41 -21.26 9.12
C LEU A 282 -28.62 -22.07 10.42
N MET A 283 -28.51 -21.44 11.59
CA MET A 283 -28.75 -22.09 12.88
C MET A 283 -30.22 -22.53 13.08
N ILE A 284 -31.18 -21.79 12.51
CA ILE A 284 -32.62 -22.09 12.59
C ILE A 284 -33.01 -23.15 11.54
N GLU A 285 -32.50 -23.05 10.33
CA GLU A 285 -32.88 -23.87 9.18
C GLU A 285 -32.11 -25.20 9.12
N ALA A 286 -30.92 -25.29 9.74
CA ALA A 286 -30.12 -26.52 9.81
C ALA A 286 -29.46 -26.70 11.20
N PRO A 287 -30.21 -27.11 12.24
CA PRO A 287 -29.71 -27.17 13.63
C PRO A 287 -28.72 -28.31 13.95
N GLY A 288 -28.14 -28.97 12.94
CA GLY A 288 -27.51 -30.29 13.08
C GLY A 288 -26.19 -30.52 12.34
N THR A 289 -25.44 -29.47 12.00
CA THR A 289 -24.07 -29.56 11.44
C THR A 289 -23.06 -28.90 12.34
#